data_AF-A0A942M922-F1
#
_entry.id   AF-A0A942M922-F1
#
_cell.length_a   1.000
_cell.length_b   1.000
_cell.length_c   1.000
_cell.angle_alpha   90.00
_cell.angle_beta   90.00
_cell.angle_gamma   90.00
#
_symmetry.space_group_name_H-M   'P 1'
#
loop_
_entity.id
_entity.type
_entity.pdbx_description
1 polymer ?
#
loop_
_entity_poly.entity_id
_entity_poly.type
_entity_poly.pdbx_seq_one_letter_code
_entity_poly.pdbx_strand_id
1 'polypeptide(L)'
;MIIAIITESLRTGITTLLGLTMILVPIMIMIEYAARYKLLEKVSTLLGWLPRSLNLSPQASFPLIVGLFIGIFYGAAIFLEYSRQGLLNKRDLALCGVFLAFNHSIIEDNLVMGALGANIFILFPLRFVLAFVVTKAVAWYLDRKAVSTDATRGLKPAE
;
A
#
# COMPACT_ATOMS: atom_id res chain seq x y z
N MET A 1 -23.57 27.34 -27.90
CA MET A 1 -22.20 27.33 -27.35
C MET A 1 -22.13 26.57 -26.02
N ILE A 2 -22.82 26.99 -24.96
CA ILE A 2 -22.80 26.33 -23.64
C ILE A 2 -23.31 24.87 -23.70
N ILE A 3 -24.45 24.62 -24.36
CA ILE A 3 -25.02 23.27 -24.48
C ILE A 3 -24.05 22.30 -25.17
N ALA A 4 -23.33 22.77 -26.21
CA ALA A 4 -22.36 21.96 -26.94
C ALA A 4 -21.15 21.57 -26.07
N ILE A 5 -20.65 22.50 -25.25
CA ILE A 5 -19.56 22.23 -24.30
C ILE A 5 -19.99 21.20 -23.25
N ILE A 6 -21.23 21.31 -22.75
CA ILE A 6 -21.78 20.37 -21.76
C ILE A 6 -21.90 18.98 -22.38
N THR A 7 -22.48 18.85 -23.58
CA THR A 7 -22.64 17.55 -24.24
C THR A 7 -21.30 16.90 -24.58
N GLU A 8 -20.31 17.69 -25.01
CA GLU A 8 -18.98 17.16 -25.32
C GLU A 8 -18.29 16.67 -24.03
N SER A 9 -18.35 17.46 -22.96
CA SER A 9 -17.79 17.08 -21.66
C SER A 9 -18.46 15.82 -21.10
N LEU A 10 -19.79 15.70 -21.26
CA LEU A 10 -20.54 14.52 -20.83
C LEU A 10 -20.14 13.28 -21.64
N ARG A 11 -20.01 13.43 -22.96
CA ARG A 11 -19.62 12.36 -23.87
C ARG A 11 -18.21 11.86 -23.54
N THR A 12 -17.25 12.77 -23.43
CA THR A 12 -15.88 12.44 -23.05
C THR A 12 -15.85 11.79 -21.66
N GLY A 13 -16.53 12.37 -20.68
CA GLY A 13 -16.63 11.83 -19.33
C GLY A 13 -17.15 10.39 -19.32
N ILE A 14 -18.28 10.11 -19.97
CA ILE A 14 -18.85 8.76 -20.05
C ILE A 14 -17.88 7.79 -20.75
N THR A 15 -17.26 8.18 -21.87
CA THR A 15 -16.32 7.30 -22.58
C THR A 15 -15.09 6.95 -21.73
N THR A 16 -14.54 7.91 -20.98
CA THR A 16 -13.41 7.64 -20.08
C THR A 16 -13.81 6.76 -18.90
N LEU A 17 -14.99 6.99 -18.30
CA LEU A 17 -15.55 6.16 -17.23
C LEU A 17 -15.73 4.71 -17.69
N LEU A 18 -16.31 4.50 -18.86
CA LEU A 18 -16.51 3.17 -19.44
C LEU A 18 -15.17 2.48 -19.74
N GLY A 19 -14.20 3.20 -20.31
CA GLY A 19 -12.86 2.67 -20.59
C GLY A 19 -12.13 2.23 -19.32
N LEU A 20 -12.12 3.07 -18.29
CA LEU A 20 -11.54 2.74 -16.99
C LEU A 20 -12.25 1.56 -16.32
N THR A 21 -13.59 1.57 -16.32
CA THR A 21 -14.40 0.50 -15.72
C THR A 21 -14.13 -0.84 -16.41
N MET A 22 -14.01 -0.84 -17.74
CA MET A 22 -13.72 -2.04 -18.52
C MET A 22 -12.35 -2.65 -18.19
N ILE A 23 -11.40 -1.86 -17.70
CA ILE A 23 -10.07 -2.31 -17.28
C ILE A 23 -10.08 -2.71 -15.79
N LEU A 24 -10.67 -1.88 -14.93
CA LEU A 24 -10.68 -2.07 -13.48
C LEU A 24 -11.49 -3.28 -13.04
N VAL A 25 -12.71 -3.45 -13.57
CA VAL A 25 -13.59 -4.55 -13.17
C VAL A 25 -12.95 -5.93 -13.36
N PRO A 26 -12.40 -6.30 -14.53
CA PRO A 26 -11.78 -7.62 -14.69
C PRO A 26 -10.53 -7.79 -13.82
N ILE A 27 -9.75 -6.73 -13.60
CA ILE A 27 -8.58 -6.78 -12.71
C ILE A 27 -8.98 -7.01 -11.27
N MET A 28 -9.98 -6.28 -10.78
CA MET A 28 -10.50 -6.44 -9.42
C MET A 28 -11.04 -7.84 -9.22
N ILE A 29 -11.78 -8.39 -10.20
CA ILE A 29 -12.24 -9.78 -10.16
C ILE A 29 -11.04 -10.74 -10.09
N MET A 30 -10.03 -10.55 -10.94
CA MET A 30 -8.84 -11.41 -10.97
C MET A 30 -8.06 -11.38 -9.65
N ILE A 31 -7.83 -10.19 -9.09
CA ILE A 31 -7.12 -10.01 -7.82
C ILE A 31 -7.92 -10.60 -6.65
N GLU A 32 -9.23 -10.41 -6.63
CA GLU A 32 -10.12 -10.99 -5.62
C GLU A 32 -10.15 -12.52 -5.70
N TYR A 33 -10.15 -13.10 -6.90
CA TYR A 33 -9.99 -14.54 -7.08
C TYR A 33 -8.62 -15.01 -6.57
N ALA A 34 -7.53 -14.31 -6.91
CA ALA A 34 -6.19 -14.63 -6.42
C ALA A 34 -6.11 -14.58 -4.89
N ALA A 35 -6.83 -13.66 -4.25
CA ALA A 35 -6.96 -13.58 -2.80
C ALA A 35 -7.67 -14.82 -2.23
N ARG A 36 -8.78 -15.27 -2.83
CA ARG A 36 -9.52 -16.48 -2.40
C ARG A 36 -8.72 -17.77 -2.54
N TYR A 37 -7.89 -17.91 -3.59
CA TYR A 37 -7.06 -19.10 -3.81
C TYR A 37 -5.81 -19.19 -2.91
N LYS A 38 -5.72 -18.37 -1.84
CA LYS A 38 -4.55 -18.27 -0.95
C LYS A 38 -3.25 -17.98 -1.71
N LEU A 39 -3.35 -17.40 -2.92
CA LEU A 39 -2.18 -17.08 -3.71
C LEU A 39 -1.37 -15.98 -3.02
N LEU A 40 -2.07 -15.05 -2.37
CA LEU A 40 -1.45 -14.00 -1.55
C LEU A 40 -0.72 -14.53 -0.31
N GLU A 41 -1.12 -15.67 0.27
CA GLU A 41 -0.35 -16.33 1.34
C GLU A 41 0.96 -16.95 0.79
N LYS A 42 0.92 -17.52 -0.42
CA LYS A 42 2.14 -18.02 -1.08
C LYS A 42 3.07 -16.88 -1.49
N VAL A 43 2.52 -15.80 -2.01
CA VAL A 43 3.28 -14.60 -2.33
C VAL A 43 3.82 -13.95 -1.06
N SER A 44 3.10 -13.98 0.07
CA SER A 44 3.58 -13.41 1.33
C SER A 44 4.75 -14.16 1.94
N THR A 45 4.77 -15.47 1.81
CA THR A 45 5.91 -16.30 2.21
C THR A 45 7.11 -16.09 1.29
N LEU A 46 6.89 -15.99 -0.03
CA LEU A 46 7.96 -15.70 -1.00
C LEU A 46 8.56 -14.30 -0.84
N LEU A 47 7.71 -13.29 -0.64
CA LEU A 47 8.09 -11.89 -0.42
C LEU A 47 8.33 -11.57 1.06
N GLY A 48 8.57 -12.58 1.91
CA GLY A 48 8.91 -12.36 3.32
C GLY A 48 10.20 -11.55 3.52
N TRP A 49 11.00 -11.34 2.47
CA TRP A 49 12.14 -10.43 2.46
C TRP A 49 11.73 -8.95 2.46
N LEU A 50 10.57 -8.59 1.91
CA LEU A 50 10.12 -7.21 1.79
C LEU A 50 9.90 -6.53 3.15
N PRO A 51 9.10 -7.08 4.09
CA PRO A 51 8.95 -6.48 5.42
C PRO A 51 10.26 -6.48 6.21
N ARG A 52 11.10 -7.52 6.09
CA ARG A 52 12.45 -7.49 6.70
C ARG A 52 13.28 -6.35 6.17
N SER A 53 13.22 -6.10 4.86
CA SER A 53 13.91 -4.98 4.23
C SER A 53 13.39 -3.63 4.73
N LEU A 54 12.16 -3.53 5.24
CA LEU A 54 11.55 -2.31 5.80
C LEU A 54 11.68 -2.21 7.33
N ASN A 55 12.48 -3.07 7.99
CA ASN A 55 12.59 -3.16 9.46
C ASN A 55 11.24 -3.45 10.15
N LEU A 56 10.38 -4.25 9.53
CA LEU A 56 9.09 -4.69 10.06
C LEU A 56 9.17 -6.10 10.65
N SER A 57 8.25 -6.41 11.56
CA SER A 57 8.02 -7.79 12.00
C SER A 57 7.64 -8.70 10.83
N PRO A 58 8.08 -9.98 10.80
CA PRO A 58 7.63 -10.97 9.83
C PRO A 58 6.11 -11.16 9.80
N GLN A 59 5.41 -10.88 10.90
CA GLN A 59 3.94 -10.97 10.98
C GLN A 59 3.26 -9.93 10.09
N ALA A 60 3.93 -8.82 9.75
CA ALA A 60 3.41 -7.78 8.87
C ALA A 60 3.41 -8.18 7.38
N SER A 61 4.06 -9.28 7.01
CA SER A 61 4.24 -9.69 5.60
C SER A 61 2.91 -9.87 4.88
N PHE A 62 2.00 -10.62 5.48
CA PHE A 62 0.72 -10.91 4.87
C PHE A 62 -0.15 -9.65 4.71
N PRO A 63 -0.42 -8.86 5.78
CA PRO A 63 -1.18 -7.61 5.65
C PRO A 63 -0.57 -6.61 4.64
N LEU A 64 0.76 -6.46 4.64
CA LEU A 64 1.48 -5.55 3.74
C LEU A 64 1.30 -5.95 2.27
N ILE A 65 1.42 -7.23 1.97
CA ILE A 65 1.34 -7.74 0.59
C ILE A 65 -0.09 -7.72 0.10
N VAL A 66 -1.05 -8.04 0.96
CA VAL A 66 -2.45 -7.88 0.60
C VAL A 66 -2.77 -6.41 0.31
N GLY A 67 -2.29 -5.47 1.13
CA GLY A 67 -2.43 -4.03 0.85
C GLY A 67 -1.75 -3.57 -0.43
N LEU A 68 -0.60 -4.18 -0.77
CA LEU A 68 0.19 -3.85 -1.96
C LEU A 68 -0.48 -4.30 -3.26
N PHE A 69 -1.15 -5.46 -3.24
CA PHE A 69 -1.77 -6.05 -4.44
C PHE A 69 -3.27 -5.73 -4.57
N ILE A 70 -4.03 -5.81 -3.47
CA ILE A 70 -5.49 -5.54 -3.48
C ILE A 70 -5.79 -4.06 -3.24
N GLY A 71 -5.05 -3.44 -2.33
CA GLY A 71 -5.21 -2.03 -2.01
C GLY A 71 -5.32 -1.73 -0.53
N ILE A 72 -5.21 -0.44 -0.23
CA ILE A 72 -5.01 0.06 1.14
C ILE A 72 -6.19 -0.24 2.07
N PHE A 73 -7.43 -0.22 1.57
CA PHE A 73 -8.61 -0.49 2.40
C PHE A 73 -8.63 -1.93 2.91
N TYR A 74 -8.33 -2.90 2.04
CA TYR A 74 -8.28 -4.30 2.42
C TYR A 74 -7.07 -4.58 3.34
N GLY A 75 -5.91 -4.00 3.01
CA GLY A 75 -4.74 -4.03 3.89
C GLY A 75 -5.05 -3.47 5.28
N ALA A 76 -5.73 -2.33 5.37
CA ALA A 76 -6.13 -1.68 6.62
C ALA A 76 -7.07 -2.56 7.48
N ALA A 77 -8.02 -3.26 6.87
CA ALA A 77 -8.88 -4.19 7.57
C ALA A 77 -8.07 -5.31 8.26
N ILE A 78 -7.09 -5.89 7.56
CA ILE A 78 -6.22 -6.92 8.11
C ILE A 78 -5.27 -6.33 9.16
N PHE A 79 -4.71 -5.13 8.94
CA PHE A 79 -3.86 -4.47 9.94
C PHE A 79 -4.59 -4.25 11.25
N LEU A 80 -5.86 -3.84 11.18
CA LEU A 80 -6.68 -3.64 12.37
C LEU A 80 -6.89 -4.96 13.12
N GLU A 81 -7.17 -6.04 12.40
CA GLU A 81 -7.34 -7.37 12.98
C GLU A 81 -6.04 -7.88 13.64
N TYR A 82 -4.90 -7.75 12.96
CA TYR A 82 -3.59 -8.14 13.50
C TYR A 82 -3.18 -7.27 14.69
N SER A 83 -3.52 -5.98 14.67
CA SER A 83 -3.27 -5.09 15.81
C SER A 83 -4.13 -5.46 17.01
N ARG A 84 -5.39 -5.90 16.81
CA ARG A 84 -6.27 -6.38 17.89
C ARG A 84 -5.78 -7.69 18.49
N GLN A 85 -5.20 -8.57 17.68
CA GLN A 85 -4.59 -9.83 18.11
C GLN A 85 -3.22 -9.64 18.77
N GLY A 86 -2.69 -8.41 18.84
CA GLY A 86 -1.38 -8.12 19.43
C GLY A 86 -0.20 -8.60 18.60
N LEU A 87 -0.43 -8.99 17.33
CA LEU A 87 0.60 -9.49 16.42
C LEU A 87 1.44 -8.37 15.78
N LEU A 88 0.94 -7.14 15.79
CA LEU A 88 1.63 -5.98 15.22
C LEU A 88 1.70 -4.84 16.21
N ASN A 89 2.89 -4.25 16.34
CA ASN A 89 3.08 -3.07 17.17
C ASN A 89 2.64 -1.79 16.42
N LYS A 90 2.37 -0.70 17.14
CA LYS A 90 1.97 0.60 16.54
C LYS A 90 3.00 1.12 15.53
N ARG A 91 4.27 0.83 15.78
CA ARG A 91 5.37 1.13 14.87
C ARG A 91 5.24 0.40 13.53
N ASP A 92 4.95 -0.90 13.57
CA ASP A 92 4.82 -1.72 12.37
C ASP A 92 3.62 -1.27 11.54
N LEU A 93 2.50 -0.96 12.20
CA LEU A 93 1.32 -0.37 11.55
C LEU A 93 1.66 0.95 10.84
N ALA A 94 2.39 1.85 11.51
CA ALA A 94 2.76 3.14 10.92
C ALA A 94 3.66 2.96 9.70
N LEU A 95 4.67 2.10 9.79
CA LEU A 95 5.59 1.83 8.68
C LEU A 95 4.91 1.15 7.50
N CYS A 96 4.02 0.18 7.75
CA CYS A 96 3.21 -0.43 6.70
C CYS A 96 2.28 0.59 6.04
N GLY A 97 1.64 1.45 6.85
CA GLY A 97 0.77 2.51 6.37
C GLY A 97 1.50 3.51 5.48
N VAL A 98 2.70 3.94 5.88
CA VAL A 98 3.54 4.84 5.07
C VAL A 98 3.92 4.17 3.75
N PHE A 99 4.37 2.92 3.76
CA PHE A 99 4.72 2.21 2.54
C PHE A 99 3.54 2.12 1.55
N LEU A 100 2.37 1.73 2.05
CA LEU A 100 1.17 1.59 1.24
C LEU A 100 0.58 2.93 0.80
N ALA A 101 0.80 4.01 1.54
CA ALA A 101 0.37 5.35 1.10
C ALA A 101 0.99 5.73 -0.25
N PHE A 102 2.24 5.33 -0.50
CA PHE A 102 2.92 5.59 -1.78
C PHE A 102 2.66 4.52 -2.83
N ASN A 103 2.57 3.26 -2.41
CA ASN A 103 2.53 2.12 -3.32
C ASN A 103 1.50 1.07 -2.85
N HIS A 104 0.23 1.46 -2.77
CA HIS A 104 -0.88 0.51 -2.73
C HIS A 104 -1.32 0.17 -4.15
N SER A 105 -1.94 -1.00 -4.32
CA SER A 105 -2.50 -1.44 -5.60
C SER A 105 -1.51 -1.37 -6.78
N ILE A 106 -0.34 -1.99 -6.62
CA ILE A 106 0.77 -1.90 -7.58
C ILE A 106 0.41 -2.37 -8.99
N ILE A 107 -0.60 -3.23 -9.13
CA ILE A 107 -1.08 -3.69 -10.44
C ILE A 107 -2.11 -2.70 -10.99
N GLU A 108 -3.16 -2.44 -10.22
CA GLU A 108 -4.31 -1.62 -10.63
C GLU A 108 -3.90 -0.20 -11.02
N ASP A 109 -3.21 0.53 -10.14
CA ASP A 109 -2.86 1.93 -10.36
C ASP A 109 -1.94 2.09 -11.57
N ASN A 110 -0.97 1.19 -11.72
CA ASN A 110 0.00 1.26 -12.82
C ASN A 110 -0.66 0.94 -14.16
N LEU A 111 -1.64 0.02 -14.17
CA LEU A 111 -2.37 -0.27 -15.40
C LEU A 111 -3.35 0.83 -15.78
N VAL A 112 -4.01 1.44 -14.79
CA VAL A 112 -4.86 2.63 -14.99
C VAL A 112 -4.04 3.79 -15.55
N MET A 113 -2.89 4.09 -14.95
CA MET A 113 -1.98 5.13 -15.45
C MET A 113 -1.46 4.80 -16.86
N GLY A 114 -1.17 3.52 -17.13
CA GLY A 114 -0.83 3.04 -18.48
C GLY A 114 -1.93 3.28 -19.51
N ALA A 115 -3.19 3.00 -19.14
CA ALA A 115 -4.36 3.24 -20.00
C ALA A 115 -4.59 4.73 -20.29
N LEU A 116 -4.15 5.62 -19.38
CA LEU A 116 -4.15 7.07 -19.56
C LEU A 116 -2.95 7.57 -20.38
N GLY A 117 -2.09 6.68 -20.89
CA GLY A 117 -0.95 7.01 -21.74
C GLY A 117 0.37 7.23 -20.99
N ALA A 118 0.43 6.92 -19.69
CA ALA A 118 1.67 7.05 -18.93
C ALA A 118 2.61 5.85 -19.12
N ASN A 119 3.92 6.10 -19.03
CA ASN A 119 4.91 5.04 -19.15
C ASN A 119 5.02 4.22 -17.85
N ILE A 120 4.41 3.03 -17.87
CA ILE A 120 4.38 2.09 -16.74
C ILE A 120 5.80 1.72 -16.26
N PHE A 121 6.75 1.56 -17.18
CA PHE A 121 8.13 1.17 -16.87
C PHE A 121 8.89 2.23 -16.08
N ILE A 122 8.47 3.50 -16.16
CA ILE A 122 9.07 4.60 -15.38
C ILE A 122 8.30 4.79 -14.07
N LEU A 123 6.96 4.78 -14.14
CA LEU A 123 6.12 5.04 -12.96
C LEU A 123 6.25 3.95 -11.89
N PHE A 124 6.24 2.68 -12.30
CA PHE A 124 6.33 1.54 -11.38
C PHE A 124 7.59 1.62 -10.49
N PRO A 125 8.83 1.66 -11.03
CA PRO A 125 10.01 1.69 -10.20
C PRO A 125 10.13 3.00 -9.42
N LEU A 126 9.71 4.13 -9.98
CA LEU A 126 9.74 5.41 -9.27
C LEU A 126 8.87 5.36 -8.01
N ARG A 127 7.62 4.88 -8.12
CA ARG A 127 6.71 4.73 -6.97
C ARG A 127 7.26 3.74 -5.96
N PHE A 128 7.78 2.61 -6.42
CA PHE A 128 8.33 1.59 -5.53
C PHE A 128 9.56 2.12 -4.76
N VAL A 129 10.49 2.78 -5.45
CA VAL A 129 11.70 3.37 -4.84
C VAL A 129 11.33 4.49 -3.87
N LEU A 130 10.41 5.38 -4.23
CA LEU A 130 9.93 6.43 -3.33
C LEU A 130 9.29 5.85 -2.07
N ALA A 131 8.40 4.87 -2.23
CA ALA A 131 7.79 4.18 -1.09
C ALA A 131 8.85 3.57 -0.18
N PHE A 132 9.85 2.91 -0.75
CA PHE A 132 10.93 2.28 -0.01
C PHE A 132 11.79 3.30 0.75
N VAL A 133 12.26 4.36 0.08
CA VAL A 133 13.11 5.41 0.66
C VAL A 133 12.38 6.15 1.77
N VAL A 134 11.12 6.55 1.54
CA VAL A 134 10.34 7.28 2.55
C VAL A 134 10.07 6.38 3.76
N THR A 135 9.69 5.11 3.55
CA THR A 135 9.45 4.18 4.65
C THR A 135 10.71 3.96 5.47
N LYS A 136 11.88 3.84 4.82
CA LYS A 136 13.18 3.74 5.50
C LYS A 136 13.53 4.99 6.29
N ALA A 137 13.30 6.17 5.72
CA ALA A 137 13.53 7.44 6.40
C ALA A 137 12.64 7.57 7.66
N VAL A 138 11.36 7.17 7.55
CA VAL A 138 10.44 7.13 8.68
C VAL A 138 10.84 6.09 9.72
N ALA A 139 11.26 4.89 9.30
CA ALA A 139 11.76 3.86 10.21
C ALA A 139 12.94 4.38 11.04
N TRP A 140 13.91 5.01 10.37
CA TRP A 140 15.05 5.63 11.02
C TRP A 140 14.67 6.76 11.98
N TYR A 141 13.69 7.59 11.61
CA TYR A 141 13.18 8.66 12.48
C TYR A 141 12.48 8.10 13.73
N LEU A 142 11.69 7.04 13.57
CA LEU A 142 11.00 6.37 14.66
C LEU A 142 11.97 5.63 15.59
N ASP A 143 13.04 5.03 15.05
CA ASP A 143 14.13 4.43 15.82
C ASP A 143 14.78 5.45 16.75
N ARG A 144 15.11 6.64 16.24
CA ARG A 144 15.70 7.71 17.06
C ARG A 144 14.79 8.16 18.21
N LYS A 145 13.48 8.24 17.97
CA LYS A 145 12.50 8.61 19.01
C LYS A 145 12.30 7.50 20.06
N ALA A 146 12.35 6.24 19.66
CA ALA A 146 12.27 5.13 20.59
C ALA A 146 13.48 5.11 21.54
N VAL A 147 14.69 5.35 21.00
CA VAL A 147 15.92 5.45 21.79
C VAL A 147 15.92 6.66 22.73
N SER A 148 15.39 7.81 22.31
CA SER A 148 15.32 9.00 23.17
C SER A 148 14.33 8.86 24.33
N THR A 149 13.24 8.09 24.12
CA THR A 149 12.20 7.89 25.15
C THR A 149 12.68 6.95 26.26
N ASP A 150 13.48 5.94 25.91
CA ASP A 150 14.03 4.99 26.88
C ASP A 150 15.17 5.61 27.71
N ALA A 151 16.00 6.46 27.09
CA ALA A 151 17.04 7.23 27.79
C ALA A 151 16.46 8.18 28.86
N THR A 152 15.27 8.74 28.64
CA THR A 152 14.56 9.56 29.64
C THR A 152 13.86 8.74 30.72
N ARG A 153 13.54 7.47 30.47
CA ARG A 153 12.84 6.60 31.44
C ARG A 153 13.81 5.93 32.42
N GLY A 154 15.06 5.69 32.02
CA GLY A 154 16.14 5.21 32.90
C GLY A 154 16.69 6.25 33.88
N LEU A 155 16.29 7.53 33.74
CA LEU A 155 16.70 8.62 34.63
C LEU A 155 15.64 8.99 35.69
N LYS A 156 14.48 8.33 35.72
CA LYS A 156 13.52 8.52 36.81
C LYS A 156 13.92 7.62 37.97
N PRO A 157 14.34 8.16 39.14
CA PRO A 157 14.50 7.36 40.34
C PRO A 157 13.18 6.66 40.63
N ALA A 158 13.25 5.40 41.07
CA ALA A 158 12.12 4.74 41.70
C ALA A 158 11.80 5.52 42.98
N GLU A 159 10.79 6.39 42.90
CA GLU A 159 10.12 6.97 44.06
C GLU A 159 9.10 5.98 44.63
#